data_AF-A0A919DYV0-F1
#
_entry.id   AF-A0A919DYV0-F1
#
_cell.length_a   1.000
_cell.length_b   1.000
_cell.length_c   1.000
_cell.angle_alpha   90.00
_cell.angle_beta   90.00
_cell.angle_gamma   90.00
#
_symmetry.space_group_name_H-M   'P 1'
#
loop_
_entity.id
_entity.type
_entity.pdbx_description
1 polymer ?
#
loop_
_entity_poly.entity_id
_entity_poly.type
_entity_poly.pdbx_seq_one_letter_code
_entity_poly.pdbx_strand_id
1 'polypeptide(L)'
;MKELVLALVAAVFGLAGTVVGARAAKKGALISAEVTLQQVRDQADVDQAHWLRQQRLQAYEGFLAAWDECLRIIDSVGLPGNSDSPGINPLKEATGRMAERARRIDILGPAEVARAAEELAVSIRRDVDLATKLMELAESQRPAAERITSGTLPAMASAVEAMEEATRQMQELTAEAIEDVRVPPGADAMFEAFERAEELANAAIAQAHEDNDEFAVFLDQATAIVAELKSNQEAREGIRERFTTAARHTLDSATS
;
A
#
# COMPACT_ATOMS: atom_id res chain seq x y z
N MET A 1 -83.72 -54.70 29.09
CA MET A 1 -84.15 -53.37 28.57
C MET A 1 -83.30 -52.19 29.02
N LYS A 2 -82.59 -52.24 30.17
CA LYS A 2 -81.75 -51.10 30.62
C LYS A 2 -80.40 -50.94 29.90
N GLU A 3 -79.88 -51.99 29.25
CA GLU A 3 -78.59 -51.93 28.53
C GLU A 3 -78.69 -51.39 27.08
N LEU A 4 -79.86 -51.52 26.44
CA LEU A 4 -80.09 -50.97 25.09
C LEU A 4 -80.21 -49.44 25.07
N VAL A 5 -80.59 -48.83 26.20
CA VAL A 5 -80.74 -47.37 26.31
C VAL A 5 -79.38 -46.69 26.52
N LEU A 6 -78.42 -47.33 27.21
CA LEU A 6 -77.06 -46.79 27.37
C LEU A 6 -76.24 -46.84 26.07
N ALA A 7 -76.41 -47.88 25.25
CA ALA A 7 -75.73 -47.99 23.95
C ALA A 7 -76.22 -46.95 22.93
N LEU A 8 -77.52 -46.61 22.95
CA LEU A 8 -78.11 -45.60 22.06
C LEU A 8 -77.65 -44.18 22.43
N VAL A 9 -77.52 -43.87 23.72
CA VAL A 9 -77.05 -42.56 24.19
C VAL A 9 -75.55 -42.39 23.87
N ALA A 10 -74.72 -43.43 24.02
CA ALA A 10 -73.32 -43.38 23.62
C ALA A 10 -73.12 -43.22 22.09
N ALA A 11 -73.97 -43.85 21.27
CA ALA A 11 -73.92 -43.71 19.80
C ALA A 11 -74.36 -42.32 19.30
N VAL A 12 -75.31 -41.66 19.99
CA VAL A 12 -75.79 -40.31 19.63
C VAL A 12 -74.79 -39.22 20.04
N PHE A 13 -74.07 -39.38 21.16
CA PHE A 13 -72.96 -38.48 21.52
C PHE A 13 -71.71 -38.70 20.64
N GLY A 14 -71.52 -39.91 20.09
CA GLY A 14 -70.44 -40.20 19.13
C GLY A 14 -70.64 -39.61 17.72
N LEU A 15 -71.89 -39.40 17.29
CA LEU A 15 -72.23 -38.87 15.95
C LEU A 15 -72.49 -37.35 15.93
N ALA A 16 -72.79 -36.72 17.06
CA ALA A 16 -72.88 -35.26 17.15
C ALA A 16 -71.49 -34.57 17.21
N GLY A 17 -70.45 -35.29 17.66
CA GLY A 17 -69.07 -34.78 17.69
C GLY A 17 -68.37 -34.73 16.31
N THR A 18 -68.80 -35.54 15.34
CA THR A 18 -68.13 -35.65 14.03
C THR A 18 -68.50 -34.52 13.06
N VAL A 19 -69.70 -33.96 13.14
CA VAL A 19 -70.16 -32.89 12.23
C VAL A 19 -69.68 -31.50 12.67
N VAL A 20 -69.59 -31.25 13.98
CA VAL A 20 -68.97 -30.02 14.52
C VAL A 20 -67.43 -30.11 14.40
N GLY A 21 -66.86 -31.30 14.61
CA GLY A 21 -65.43 -31.58 14.40
C GLY A 21 -64.98 -31.37 12.95
N ALA A 22 -65.77 -31.76 11.94
CA ALA A 22 -65.38 -31.61 10.53
C ALA A 22 -65.33 -30.15 10.04
N ARG A 23 -66.23 -29.28 10.50
CA ARG A 23 -66.19 -27.84 10.17
C ARG A 23 -65.10 -27.09 10.94
N ALA A 24 -64.84 -27.45 12.20
CA ALA A 24 -63.71 -26.95 12.97
C ALA A 24 -62.37 -27.40 12.36
N ALA A 25 -62.27 -28.65 11.91
CA ALA A 25 -61.09 -29.20 11.24
C ALA A 25 -60.78 -28.49 9.91
N LYS A 26 -61.79 -28.12 9.12
CA LYS A 26 -61.58 -27.37 7.87
C LYS A 26 -61.08 -25.94 8.11
N LYS A 27 -61.58 -25.26 9.15
CA LYS A 27 -61.05 -23.93 9.55
C LYS A 27 -59.65 -24.05 10.19
N GLY A 28 -59.42 -25.07 11.01
CA GLY A 28 -58.11 -25.36 11.60
C GLY A 28 -57.05 -25.68 10.56
N ALA A 29 -57.39 -26.43 9.50
CA ALA A 29 -56.47 -26.74 8.40
C ALA A 29 -56.05 -25.50 7.60
N LEU A 30 -56.97 -24.56 7.36
CA LEU A 30 -56.64 -23.30 6.66
C LEU A 30 -55.73 -22.40 7.50
N ILE A 31 -56.05 -22.23 8.79
CA ILE A 31 -55.21 -21.44 9.71
C ILE A 31 -53.84 -22.10 9.90
N SER A 32 -53.79 -23.43 10.02
CA SER A 32 -52.53 -24.17 10.12
C SER A 32 -51.68 -24.03 8.86
N ALA A 33 -52.29 -24.04 7.67
CA ALA A 33 -51.58 -23.83 6.41
C ALA A 33 -51.01 -22.41 6.31
N GLU A 34 -51.77 -21.39 6.72
CA GLU A 34 -51.33 -20.00 6.73
C GLU A 34 -50.18 -19.75 7.73
N VAL A 35 -50.29 -20.30 8.95
CA VAL A 35 -49.21 -20.25 9.95
C VAL A 35 -47.95 -20.96 9.46
N THR A 36 -48.08 -22.11 8.80
CA THR A 36 -46.92 -22.84 8.25
C THR A 36 -46.26 -22.06 7.13
N LEU A 37 -47.04 -21.43 6.24
CA LEU A 37 -46.50 -20.57 5.19
C LEU A 37 -45.77 -19.35 5.77
N GLN A 38 -46.32 -18.74 6.81
CA GLN A 38 -45.67 -17.63 7.50
C GLN A 38 -44.37 -18.10 8.16
N GLN A 39 -44.39 -19.24 8.85
CA GLN A 39 -43.19 -19.81 9.48
C GLN A 39 -42.09 -20.12 8.47
N VAL A 40 -42.42 -20.65 7.29
CA VAL A 40 -41.43 -20.90 6.23
C VAL A 40 -40.83 -19.61 5.69
N ARG A 41 -41.64 -18.54 5.57
CA ARG A 41 -41.14 -17.21 5.17
C ARG A 41 -40.22 -16.62 6.23
N ASP A 42 -40.66 -16.63 7.49
CA ASP A 42 -39.85 -16.11 8.60
C ASP A 42 -38.53 -16.90 8.72
N GLN A 43 -38.55 -18.22 8.53
CA GLN A 43 -37.34 -19.04 8.51
C GLN A 43 -36.43 -18.71 7.32
N ALA A 44 -37.00 -18.53 6.12
CA ALA A 44 -36.24 -18.16 4.94
C ALA A 44 -35.57 -16.78 5.10
N ASP A 45 -36.26 -15.82 5.71
CA ASP A 45 -35.71 -14.49 5.98
C ASP A 45 -34.56 -14.56 7.00
N VAL A 46 -34.70 -15.36 8.06
CA VAL A 46 -33.64 -15.59 9.05
C VAL A 46 -32.43 -16.29 8.41
N ASP A 47 -32.64 -17.33 7.61
CA ASP A 47 -31.58 -18.08 6.94
C ASP A 47 -30.84 -17.20 5.92
N GLN A 48 -31.58 -16.38 5.17
CA GLN A 48 -31.01 -15.43 4.22
C GLN A 48 -30.18 -14.35 4.95
N ALA A 49 -30.67 -13.81 6.07
CA ALA A 49 -29.93 -12.83 6.87
C ALA A 49 -28.64 -13.44 7.44
N HIS A 50 -28.71 -14.67 7.94
CA HIS A 50 -27.54 -15.40 8.44
C HIS A 50 -26.50 -15.66 7.35
N TRP A 51 -26.95 -16.12 6.18
CA TRP A 51 -26.10 -16.35 5.02
C TRP A 51 -25.40 -15.05 4.56
N LEU A 52 -26.15 -13.95 4.45
CA LEU A 52 -25.59 -12.67 4.03
C LEU A 52 -24.57 -12.14 5.03
N ARG A 53 -24.83 -12.29 6.33
CA ARG A 53 -23.88 -11.93 7.38
C ARG A 53 -22.58 -12.71 7.26
N GLN A 54 -22.65 -14.02 7.02
CA GLN A 54 -21.48 -14.86 6.83
C GLN A 54 -20.68 -14.45 5.58
N GLN A 55 -21.36 -14.15 4.46
CA GLN A 55 -20.71 -13.65 3.24
C GLN A 55 -19.99 -12.32 3.47
N ARG A 56 -20.61 -11.40 4.21
CA ARG A 56 -20.00 -10.10 4.58
C ARG A 56 -18.75 -10.30 5.44
N LEU A 57 -18.84 -11.12 6.48
CA LEU A 57 -17.70 -11.42 7.37
C LEU A 57 -16.51 -11.96 6.57
N GLN A 58 -16.74 -12.96 5.71
CA GLN A 58 -15.70 -13.53 4.85
C GLN A 58 -15.09 -12.50 3.88
N ALA A 59 -15.91 -11.59 3.33
CA ALA A 59 -15.42 -10.53 2.47
C ALA A 59 -14.55 -9.53 3.23
N TYR A 60 -14.94 -9.14 4.45
CA TYR A 60 -14.20 -8.20 5.28
C TYR A 60 -12.87 -8.78 5.75
N GLU A 61 -12.86 -10.03 6.22
CA GLU A 61 -11.64 -10.76 6.59
C GLU A 61 -10.69 -10.90 5.41
N GLY A 62 -11.21 -11.30 4.24
CA GLY A 62 -10.41 -11.43 3.03
C GLY A 62 -9.82 -10.11 2.54
N PHE A 63 -10.52 -8.99 2.75
CA PHE A 63 -10.00 -7.66 2.45
C PHE A 63 -8.89 -7.23 3.41
N LEU A 64 -9.07 -7.43 4.72
CA LEU A 64 -8.04 -7.14 5.72
C LEU A 64 -6.78 -7.99 5.53
N ALA A 65 -6.93 -9.27 5.17
CA ALA A 65 -5.79 -10.12 4.85
C ALA A 65 -5.01 -9.61 3.63
N ALA A 66 -5.70 -9.13 2.59
CA ALA A 66 -5.04 -8.54 1.41
C ALA A 66 -4.35 -7.21 1.75
N TRP A 67 -4.93 -6.41 2.65
CA TRP A 67 -4.29 -5.20 3.18
C TRP A 67 -3.00 -5.53 3.95
N ASP A 68 -3.06 -6.48 4.89
CA ASP A 68 -1.90 -6.89 5.69
C ASP A 68 -0.80 -7.48 4.79
N GLU A 69 -1.17 -8.19 3.72
CA GLU A 69 -0.24 -8.65 2.69
C GLU A 69 0.48 -7.48 2.00
N CYS A 70 -0.25 -6.43 1.59
CA CYS A 70 0.35 -5.23 1.00
C CYS A 70 1.33 -4.56 1.97
N LEU A 71 0.94 -4.36 3.24
CA LEU A 71 1.81 -3.74 4.24
C LEU A 71 3.08 -4.55 4.48
N ARG A 72 2.97 -5.87 4.59
CA ARG A 72 4.12 -6.76 4.75
C ARG A 72 5.09 -6.66 3.57
N ILE A 73 4.57 -6.52 2.34
CA ILE A 73 5.42 -6.33 1.16
C ILE A 73 6.10 -4.95 1.21
N ILE A 74 5.37 -3.89 1.55
CA ILE A 74 5.93 -2.54 1.71
C ILE A 74 7.09 -2.55 2.74
N ASP A 75 6.88 -3.17 3.90
CA ASP A 75 7.90 -3.27 4.96
C ASP A 75 9.14 -4.06 4.49
N SER A 76 8.95 -5.09 3.64
CA SER A 76 10.05 -5.89 3.10
C SER A 76 10.91 -5.16 2.07
N VAL A 77 10.36 -4.13 1.40
CA VAL A 77 11.07 -3.32 0.40
C VAL A 77 11.97 -2.26 1.07
N GLY A 78 11.67 -1.89 2.33
CA GLY A 78 12.32 -0.78 3.04
C GLY A 78 13.68 -1.06 3.69
N LEU A 79 14.25 -2.28 3.57
CA LEU A 79 15.53 -2.62 4.21
C LEU A 79 16.70 -2.50 3.22
N PRO A 80 17.55 -1.45 3.33
CA PRO A 80 18.75 -1.33 2.52
C PRO A 80 19.73 -2.47 2.87
N GLY A 81 20.13 -3.25 1.87
CA GLY A 81 21.14 -4.30 2.02
C GLY A 81 20.73 -5.69 1.51
N ASN A 82 19.47 -5.88 1.10
CA ASN A 82 19.04 -7.13 0.49
C ASN A 82 18.97 -6.97 -1.04
N SER A 83 20.06 -7.32 -1.74
CA SER A 83 20.18 -7.26 -3.20
C SER A 83 19.16 -8.13 -3.95
N ASP A 84 18.47 -9.01 -3.22
CA ASP A 84 17.39 -9.87 -3.74
C ASP A 84 16.00 -9.29 -3.44
N SER A 85 15.88 -8.00 -3.13
CA SER A 85 14.57 -7.39 -2.87
C SER A 85 13.65 -7.65 -4.06
N PRO A 86 12.52 -8.34 -3.85
CA PRO A 86 11.54 -8.51 -4.91
C PRO A 86 11.16 -7.11 -5.40
N GLY A 87 11.31 -6.85 -6.70
CA GLY A 87 10.98 -5.54 -7.27
C GLY A 87 9.52 -5.14 -6.99
N ILE A 88 9.07 -3.97 -7.45
CA ILE A 88 7.72 -3.45 -7.11
C ILE A 88 6.53 -4.33 -7.58
N ASN A 89 6.79 -5.35 -8.40
CA ASN A 89 5.76 -6.18 -9.04
C ASN A 89 4.86 -6.95 -8.05
N PRO A 90 5.37 -7.65 -7.01
CA PRO A 90 4.49 -8.33 -6.05
C PRO A 90 3.59 -7.37 -5.29
N LEU A 91 4.03 -6.13 -5.05
CA LEU A 91 3.20 -5.10 -4.43
C LEU A 91 2.06 -4.65 -5.36
N LYS A 92 2.34 -4.48 -6.67
CA LYS A 92 1.32 -4.19 -7.68
C LYS A 92 0.27 -5.31 -7.74
N GLU A 93 0.71 -6.56 -7.72
CA GLU A 93 -0.19 -7.72 -7.72
C GLU A 93 -1.05 -7.81 -6.45
N ALA A 94 -0.44 -7.64 -5.27
CA ALA A 94 -1.15 -7.62 -3.99
C ALA A 94 -2.19 -6.48 -3.93
N THR A 95 -1.82 -5.30 -4.42
CA THR A 95 -2.74 -4.15 -4.55
C THR A 95 -3.91 -4.47 -5.48
N GLY A 96 -3.67 -5.17 -6.59
CA GLY A 96 -4.71 -5.66 -7.49
C GLY A 96 -5.69 -6.60 -6.78
N ARG A 97 -5.18 -7.56 -6.00
CA ARG A 97 -6.01 -8.47 -5.18
C ARG A 97 -6.83 -7.69 -4.15
N MET A 98 -6.22 -6.72 -3.46
CA MET A 98 -6.92 -5.89 -2.48
C MET A 98 -8.07 -5.09 -3.13
N ALA A 99 -7.85 -4.49 -4.30
CA ALA A 99 -8.88 -3.77 -5.04
C ALA A 99 -10.03 -4.70 -5.49
N GLU A 100 -9.73 -5.94 -5.86
CA GLU A 100 -10.76 -6.94 -6.15
C GLU A 100 -11.61 -7.27 -4.92
N ARG A 101 -10.99 -7.41 -3.74
CA ARG A 101 -11.72 -7.63 -2.48
C ARG A 101 -12.57 -6.43 -2.09
N ALA A 102 -12.12 -5.20 -2.32
CA ALA A 102 -12.92 -4.00 -2.12
C ALA A 102 -14.20 -4.01 -2.99
N ARG A 103 -14.09 -4.40 -4.27
CA ARG A 103 -15.27 -4.56 -5.16
C ARG A 103 -16.27 -5.62 -4.67
N ARG A 104 -15.79 -6.70 -4.05
CA ARG A 104 -16.68 -7.70 -3.44
C ARG A 104 -17.45 -7.12 -2.24
N ILE A 105 -16.81 -6.25 -1.47
CA ILE A 105 -17.45 -5.53 -0.36
C ILE A 105 -18.50 -4.56 -0.89
N ASP A 106 -18.27 -3.90 -2.02
CA ASP A 106 -19.26 -3.01 -2.67
C ASP A 106 -20.56 -3.74 -3.03
N ILE A 107 -20.46 -5.00 -3.45
CA ILE A 107 -21.63 -5.82 -3.79
C ILE A 107 -22.40 -6.30 -2.54
N LEU A 108 -21.68 -6.70 -1.49
CA LEU A 108 -22.28 -7.41 -0.34
C LEU A 108 -22.54 -6.50 0.86
N GLY A 109 -21.75 -5.45 1.02
CA GLY A 109 -21.70 -4.60 2.20
C GLY A 109 -22.57 -3.35 2.08
N PRO A 110 -22.83 -2.66 3.19
CA PRO A 110 -23.41 -1.34 3.16
C PRO A 110 -22.42 -0.33 2.57
N ALA A 111 -22.97 0.74 1.98
CA ALA A 111 -22.21 1.76 1.24
C ALA A 111 -21.05 2.37 2.05
N GLU A 112 -21.20 2.49 3.38
CA GLU A 112 -20.18 3.03 4.27
C GLU A 112 -18.93 2.16 4.32
N VAL A 113 -19.10 0.83 4.43
CA VAL A 113 -18.00 -0.14 4.47
C VAL A 113 -17.35 -0.26 3.09
N ALA A 114 -18.16 -0.26 2.03
CA ALA A 114 -17.70 -0.28 0.63
C ALA A 114 -16.80 0.92 0.32
N ARG A 115 -17.28 2.13 0.62
CA ARG A 115 -16.51 3.37 0.44
C ARG A 115 -15.19 3.35 1.22
N ALA A 116 -15.21 2.93 2.49
CA ALA A 116 -13.99 2.87 3.30
C ALA A 116 -12.98 1.84 2.76
N ALA A 117 -13.45 0.69 2.26
CA ALA A 117 -12.61 -0.32 1.63
C ALA A 117 -11.98 0.19 0.32
N GLU A 118 -12.76 0.91 -0.49
CA GLU A 118 -12.28 1.53 -1.72
C GLU A 118 -11.25 2.63 -1.44
N GLU A 119 -11.50 3.52 -0.48
CA GLU A 119 -10.56 4.55 -0.06
C GLU A 119 -9.22 3.95 0.38
N LEU A 120 -9.23 2.86 1.15
CA LEU A 120 -8.02 2.11 1.53
C LEU A 120 -7.31 1.54 0.30
N ALA A 121 -8.04 0.89 -0.63
CA ALA A 121 -7.45 0.29 -1.82
C ALA A 121 -6.86 1.34 -2.78
N VAL A 122 -7.49 2.50 -2.89
CA VAL A 122 -6.95 3.65 -3.65
C VAL A 122 -5.71 4.21 -2.98
N SER A 123 -5.72 4.33 -1.65
CA SER A 123 -4.57 4.84 -0.89
C SER A 123 -3.33 3.94 -1.05
N ILE A 124 -3.46 2.62 -0.93
CA ILE A 124 -2.32 1.70 -1.15
C ILE A 124 -1.81 1.80 -2.58
N ARG A 125 -2.70 1.85 -3.57
CA ARG A 125 -2.31 2.02 -4.98
C ARG A 125 -1.50 3.29 -5.19
N ARG A 126 -1.89 4.39 -4.54
CA ARG A 126 -1.12 5.63 -4.57
C ARG A 126 0.28 5.45 -3.99
N ASP A 127 0.45 4.70 -2.91
CA ASP A 127 1.80 4.38 -2.39
C ASP A 127 2.62 3.60 -3.42
N VAL A 128 2.01 2.62 -4.09
CA VAL A 128 2.71 1.84 -5.13
C VAL A 128 3.15 2.72 -6.29
N ASP A 129 2.30 3.66 -6.72
CA ASP A 129 2.62 4.60 -7.79
C ASP A 129 3.75 5.54 -7.38
N LEU A 130 3.73 6.06 -6.14
CA LEU A 130 4.79 6.90 -5.58
C LEU A 130 6.12 6.14 -5.43
N ALA A 131 6.08 4.91 -4.92
CA ALA A 131 7.25 4.05 -4.81
C ALA A 131 7.83 3.70 -6.19
N THR A 132 6.96 3.43 -7.19
CA THR A 132 7.39 3.21 -8.58
C THR A 132 8.11 4.44 -9.12
N LYS A 133 7.53 5.64 -8.93
CA LYS A 133 8.16 6.90 -9.35
C LYS A 133 9.50 7.13 -8.67
N LEU A 134 9.63 6.82 -7.38
CA LEU A 134 10.89 6.94 -6.65
C LEU A 134 11.95 5.98 -7.21
N MET A 135 11.57 4.74 -7.53
CA MET A 135 12.48 3.78 -8.17
C MET A 135 12.91 4.24 -9.56
N GLU A 136 11.97 4.71 -10.39
CA GLU A 136 12.26 5.25 -11.72
C GLU A 136 13.18 6.47 -11.64
N LEU A 137 12.95 7.33 -10.65
CA LEU A 137 13.79 8.49 -10.37
C LEU A 137 15.20 8.08 -9.89
N ALA A 138 15.32 7.04 -9.06
CA ALA A 138 16.63 6.53 -8.64
C ALA A 138 17.40 5.90 -9.80
N GLU A 139 16.73 5.12 -10.67
CA GLU A 139 17.35 4.53 -11.86
C GLU A 139 17.75 5.60 -12.89
N SER A 140 16.98 6.68 -13.03
CA SER A 140 17.35 7.78 -13.95
C SER A 140 18.59 8.54 -13.48
N GLN A 141 18.90 8.51 -12.18
CA GLN A 141 20.10 9.12 -11.59
C GLN A 141 21.32 8.21 -11.57
N ARG A 142 21.16 6.93 -11.93
CA ARG A 142 22.27 5.98 -11.97
C ARG A 142 23.42 6.45 -12.86
N PRO A 143 23.20 7.00 -14.07
CA PRO A 143 24.29 7.55 -14.88
C PRO A 143 25.00 8.74 -14.22
N ALA A 144 24.27 9.62 -13.53
CA ALA A 144 24.86 10.75 -12.79
C ALA A 144 25.75 10.25 -11.63
N ALA A 145 25.27 9.27 -10.85
CA ALA A 145 26.06 8.64 -9.81
C ALA A 145 27.31 7.93 -10.38
N GLU A 146 27.18 7.26 -11.53
CA GLU A 146 28.30 6.67 -12.26
C GLU A 146 29.29 7.75 -12.76
N ARG A 147 28.82 8.90 -13.27
CA ARG A 147 29.68 10.04 -13.65
C ARG A 147 30.46 10.60 -12.47
N ILE A 148 29.80 10.82 -11.33
CA ILE A 148 30.46 11.32 -10.12
C ILE A 148 31.57 10.35 -9.69
N THR A 149 31.25 9.06 -9.63
CA THR A 149 32.17 8.03 -9.12
C THR A 149 33.31 7.70 -10.08
N SER A 150 33.05 7.66 -11.39
CA SER A 150 34.04 7.28 -12.40
C SER A 150 34.75 8.44 -13.08
N GLY A 151 34.21 9.66 -13.02
CA GLY A 151 34.74 10.85 -13.68
C GLY A 151 35.14 11.95 -12.71
N THR A 152 34.16 12.50 -11.99
CA THR A 152 34.35 13.71 -11.18
C THR A 152 35.30 13.48 -10.01
N LEU A 153 35.15 12.38 -9.26
CA LEU A 153 36.06 12.06 -8.16
C LEU A 153 37.51 11.83 -8.64
N PRO A 154 37.79 11.01 -9.68
CA PRO A 154 39.13 10.91 -10.25
C PRO A 154 39.69 12.23 -10.79
N ALA A 155 38.86 13.06 -11.44
CA ALA A 155 39.27 14.36 -11.98
C ALA A 155 39.70 15.32 -10.86
N MET A 156 38.93 15.38 -9.77
CA MET A 156 39.30 16.16 -8.58
C MET A 156 40.60 15.64 -7.96
N ALA A 157 40.79 14.31 -7.85
CA ALA A 157 42.03 13.73 -7.34
C ALA A 157 43.25 14.11 -8.22
N SER A 158 43.08 14.07 -9.54
CA SER A 158 44.12 14.43 -10.51
C SER A 158 44.46 15.93 -10.45
N ALA A 159 43.46 16.78 -10.26
CA ALA A 159 43.65 18.22 -10.08
C ALA A 159 44.44 18.52 -8.79
N VAL A 160 44.12 17.85 -7.68
CA VAL A 160 44.87 17.98 -6.42
C VAL A 160 46.33 17.57 -6.60
N GLU A 161 46.57 16.41 -7.24
CA GLU A 161 47.93 15.93 -7.52
C GLU A 161 48.73 16.93 -8.39
N ALA A 162 48.10 17.52 -9.42
CA ALA A 162 48.74 18.52 -10.27
C ALA A 162 49.07 19.82 -9.52
N MET A 163 48.20 20.27 -8.61
CA MET A 163 48.46 21.46 -7.78
C MET A 163 49.57 21.22 -6.75
N GLU A 164 49.61 20.03 -6.13
CA GLU A 164 50.69 19.63 -5.23
C GLU A 164 52.04 19.61 -5.97
N GLU A 165 52.06 19.07 -7.19
CA GLU A 165 53.24 19.04 -8.04
C GLU A 165 53.73 20.45 -8.43
N ALA A 166 52.83 21.31 -8.89
CA ALA A 166 53.18 22.69 -9.24
C ALA A 166 53.71 23.46 -8.02
N THR A 167 53.11 23.24 -6.85
CA THR A 167 53.58 23.84 -5.58
C THR A 167 54.98 23.36 -5.21
N ARG A 168 55.26 22.07 -5.40
CA ARG A 168 56.59 21.48 -5.16
C ARG A 168 57.64 22.07 -6.10
N GLN A 169 57.35 22.17 -7.40
CA GLN A 169 58.26 22.79 -8.37
C GLN A 169 58.54 24.26 -8.06
N MET A 170 57.53 25.01 -7.60
CA MET A 170 57.70 26.40 -7.16
C MET A 170 58.61 26.50 -5.92
N GLN A 171 58.48 25.58 -4.96
CA GLN A 171 59.34 25.53 -3.78
C GLN A 171 60.80 25.19 -4.14
N GLU A 172 61.02 24.26 -5.07
CA GLU A 172 62.35 23.91 -5.59
C GLU A 172 63.02 25.11 -6.28
N LEU A 173 62.31 25.79 -7.18
CA LEU A 173 62.82 26.98 -7.89
C LEU A 173 63.07 28.17 -6.96
N THR A 174 62.22 28.39 -5.96
CA THR A 174 62.44 29.46 -4.98
C THR A 174 63.64 29.17 -4.08
N ALA A 175 63.90 27.90 -3.74
CA ALA A 175 65.12 27.52 -3.04
C ALA A 175 66.38 27.78 -3.89
N GLU A 176 66.34 27.47 -5.18
CA GLU A 176 67.45 27.69 -6.12
C GLU A 176 67.71 29.19 -6.39
N ALA A 177 66.65 30.00 -6.54
CA ALA A 177 66.75 31.44 -6.77
C ALA A 177 67.29 32.24 -5.56
N ILE A 178 67.25 31.66 -4.35
CA ILE A 178 67.89 32.24 -3.16
C ILE A 178 69.43 32.08 -3.24
N GLU A 179 69.94 31.10 -3.99
CA GLU A 179 71.38 30.87 -4.18
C GLU A 179 72.00 31.67 -5.34
N ASP A 180 71.24 32.01 -6.39
CA ASP A 180 71.72 32.81 -7.54
C ASP A 180 70.69 33.89 -7.95
N VAL A 181 71.11 35.16 -8.04
CA VAL A 181 70.23 36.35 -8.25
C VAL A 181 69.64 36.40 -9.69
N ARG A 182 69.92 35.40 -10.52
CA ARG A 182 69.37 35.30 -11.89
C ARG A 182 68.05 34.55 -11.89
N VAL A 183 67.19 34.89 -12.84
CA VAL A 183 65.96 34.13 -13.11
C VAL A 183 66.34 32.67 -13.32
N PRO A 184 65.82 31.72 -12.52
CA PRO A 184 66.22 30.33 -12.62
C PRO A 184 65.77 29.76 -13.97
N PRO A 185 66.64 29.00 -14.65
CA PRO A 185 66.27 28.29 -15.88
C PRO A 185 65.14 27.30 -15.56
N GLY A 186 63.97 27.47 -16.19
CA GLY A 186 62.79 26.63 -15.93
C GLY A 186 61.57 27.37 -15.39
N ALA A 187 61.65 28.68 -15.14
CA ALA A 187 60.51 29.49 -14.74
C ALA A 187 59.30 29.36 -15.71
N ASP A 188 59.54 29.31 -17.02
CA ASP A 188 58.48 29.13 -18.02
C ASP A 188 57.77 27.78 -17.87
N ALA A 189 58.52 26.70 -17.62
CA ALA A 189 57.96 25.37 -17.40
C ALA A 189 57.12 25.30 -16.11
N MET A 190 57.50 26.06 -15.08
CA MET A 190 56.71 26.19 -13.84
C MET A 190 55.39 26.94 -14.09
N PHE A 191 55.42 28.05 -14.83
CA PHE A 191 54.19 28.77 -15.18
C PHE A 191 53.25 27.90 -16.02
N GLU A 192 53.77 27.16 -17.00
CA GLU A 192 52.97 26.19 -17.77
C GLU A 192 52.42 25.04 -16.92
N ALA A 193 53.17 24.57 -15.92
CA ALA A 193 52.69 23.54 -14.99
C ALA A 193 51.58 24.06 -14.08
N PHE A 194 51.71 25.30 -13.59
CA PHE A 194 50.68 25.95 -12.79
C PHE A 194 49.41 26.24 -13.60
N GLU A 195 49.54 26.77 -14.82
CA GLU A 195 48.40 27.02 -15.72
C GLU A 195 47.65 25.71 -16.03
N ARG A 196 48.37 24.63 -16.32
CA ARG A 196 47.76 23.30 -16.51
C ARG A 196 47.08 22.77 -15.25
N ALA A 197 47.67 22.95 -14.07
CA ALA A 197 47.06 22.53 -12.82
C ALA A 197 45.78 23.33 -12.52
N GLU A 198 45.79 24.63 -12.80
CA GLU A 198 44.64 25.52 -12.65
C GLU A 198 43.52 25.17 -13.64
N GLU A 199 43.85 24.88 -14.91
CA GLU A 199 42.88 24.41 -15.91
C GLU A 199 42.21 23.09 -15.48
N LEU A 200 43.00 22.12 -15.00
CA LEU A 200 42.48 20.84 -14.50
C LEU A 200 41.58 21.03 -13.28
N ALA A 201 41.96 21.89 -12.34
CA ALA A 201 41.16 22.21 -11.16
C ALA A 201 39.83 22.88 -11.55
N ASN A 202 39.87 23.87 -12.44
CA ASN A 202 38.67 24.58 -12.91
C ASN A 202 37.72 23.63 -13.66
N ALA A 203 38.25 22.74 -14.50
CA ALA A 203 37.44 21.73 -15.18
C ALA A 203 36.79 20.75 -14.20
N ALA A 204 37.53 20.27 -13.20
CA ALA A 204 37.01 19.38 -12.18
C ALA A 204 35.93 20.06 -11.30
N ILE A 205 36.13 21.33 -10.93
CA ILE A 205 35.15 22.13 -10.18
C ILE A 205 33.88 22.35 -11.00
N ALA A 206 34.01 22.71 -12.28
CA ALA A 206 32.85 22.89 -13.15
C ALA A 206 32.02 21.61 -13.29
N GLN A 207 32.69 20.46 -13.49
CA GLN A 207 32.01 19.16 -13.54
C GLN A 207 31.33 18.81 -12.21
N ALA A 208 32.00 19.05 -11.08
CA ALA A 208 31.43 18.82 -9.76
C ALA A 208 30.19 19.68 -9.49
N HIS A 209 30.17 20.93 -9.98
CA HIS A 209 28.99 21.79 -9.89
C HIS A 209 27.82 21.26 -10.72
N GLU A 210 28.07 20.86 -11.97
CA GLU A 210 27.03 20.28 -12.84
C GLU A 210 26.41 19.03 -12.21
N ASP A 211 27.24 18.09 -11.75
CA ASP A 211 26.79 16.86 -11.12
C ASP A 211 26.04 17.13 -9.79
N ASN A 212 26.49 18.12 -9.02
CA ASN A 212 25.85 18.50 -7.76
C ASN A 212 24.47 19.14 -8.00
N ASP A 213 24.31 19.96 -9.03
CA ASP A 213 23.03 20.57 -9.38
C ASP A 213 22.00 19.49 -9.79
N GLU A 214 22.42 18.50 -10.59
CA GLU A 214 21.56 17.36 -10.96
C GLU A 214 21.14 16.54 -9.73
N PHE A 215 22.09 16.27 -8.83
CA PHE A 215 21.82 15.55 -7.58
C PHE A 215 20.90 16.31 -6.63
N ALA A 216 21.03 17.64 -6.56
CA ALA A 216 20.14 18.48 -5.75
C ALA A 216 18.67 18.39 -6.25
N VAL A 217 18.46 18.44 -7.56
CA VAL A 217 17.11 18.27 -8.16
C VAL A 217 16.53 16.90 -7.83
N PHE A 218 17.34 15.85 -7.89
CA PHE A 218 16.94 14.51 -7.47
C PHE A 218 16.50 14.47 -6.00
N LEU A 219 17.32 15.01 -5.09
CA LEU A 219 17.02 15.01 -3.66
C LEU A 219 15.73 15.75 -3.34
N ASP A 220 15.46 16.88 -4.00
CA ASP A 220 14.22 17.63 -3.84
C ASP A 220 13.00 16.80 -4.26
N GLN A 221 13.07 16.14 -5.42
CA GLN A 221 11.99 15.28 -5.92
C GLN A 221 11.77 14.04 -5.03
N ALA A 222 12.85 13.37 -4.62
CA ALA A 222 12.79 12.23 -3.72
C ALA A 222 12.18 12.62 -2.36
N THR A 223 12.58 13.77 -1.81
CA THR A 223 12.04 14.31 -0.55
C THR A 223 10.55 14.59 -0.66
N ALA A 224 10.10 15.17 -1.78
CA ALA A 224 8.68 15.41 -2.02
C ALA A 224 7.87 14.09 -2.07
N ILE A 225 8.38 13.06 -2.76
CA ILE A 225 7.73 11.75 -2.84
C ILE A 225 7.65 11.08 -1.46
N VAL A 226 8.73 11.13 -0.67
CA VAL A 226 8.78 10.56 0.69
C VAL A 226 7.81 11.28 1.62
N ALA A 227 7.72 12.61 1.54
CA ALA A 227 6.76 13.39 2.31
C ALA A 227 5.31 13.01 1.97
N GLU A 228 5.01 12.78 0.68
CA GLU A 228 3.70 12.33 0.24
C GLU A 228 3.37 10.91 0.73
N LEU A 229 4.31 9.97 0.65
CA LEU A 229 4.16 8.62 1.19
C LEU A 229 3.85 8.64 2.70
N LYS A 230 4.56 9.48 3.46
CA LYS A 230 4.34 9.63 4.91
C LYS A 230 2.95 10.22 5.19
N SER A 231 2.55 11.26 4.48
CA SER A 231 1.22 11.86 4.61
C SER A 231 0.11 10.84 4.29
N ASN A 232 0.28 10.05 3.23
CA ASN A 232 -0.67 9.00 2.88
C ASN A 232 -0.70 7.90 3.96
N GLN A 233 0.43 7.56 4.59
CA GLN A 233 0.49 6.59 5.69
C GLN A 233 -0.34 7.03 6.90
N GLU A 234 -0.20 8.28 7.31
CA GLU A 234 -1.00 8.85 8.41
C GLU A 234 -2.50 8.82 8.07
N ALA A 235 -2.86 9.15 6.82
CA ALA A 235 -4.25 9.09 6.38
C ALA A 235 -4.83 7.66 6.39
N ARG A 236 -4.03 6.64 6.02
CA ARG A 236 -4.45 5.22 5.98
C ARG A 236 -4.93 4.72 7.33
N GLU A 237 -4.31 5.14 8.42
CA GLU A 237 -4.72 4.71 9.76
C GLU A 237 -6.14 5.15 10.08
N GLY A 238 -6.48 6.41 9.78
CA GLY A 238 -7.84 6.93 9.94
C GLY A 238 -8.87 6.27 9.03
N ILE A 239 -8.51 5.93 7.78
CA ILE A 239 -9.40 5.19 6.88
C ILE A 239 -9.62 3.76 7.40
N ARG A 240 -8.58 3.10 7.92
CA ARG A 240 -8.66 1.74 8.49
C ARG A 240 -9.58 1.71 9.71
N GLU A 241 -9.46 2.69 10.60
CA GLU A 241 -10.33 2.81 11.77
C GLU A 241 -11.81 2.98 11.34
N ARG A 242 -12.09 3.84 10.35
CA ARG A 242 -13.44 4.00 9.79
C ARG A 242 -13.97 2.70 9.19
N PHE A 243 -13.16 1.99 8.41
CA PHE A 243 -13.53 0.70 7.83
C PHE A 243 -13.91 -0.31 8.92
N THR A 244 -13.03 -0.52 9.89
CA THR A 244 -13.26 -1.53 10.95
C THR A 244 -14.45 -1.16 11.85
N THR A 245 -14.65 0.12 12.14
CA THR A 245 -15.81 0.61 12.90
C THR A 245 -17.11 0.36 12.15
N ALA A 246 -17.19 0.74 10.88
CA ALA A 246 -18.36 0.53 10.04
C ALA A 246 -18.67 -0.97 9.86
N ALA A 247 -17.63 -1.80 9.69
CA ALA A 247 -17.77 -3.24 9.57
C ALA A 247 -18.35 -3.87 10.85
N ARG A 248 -17.86 -3.48 12.04
CA ARG A 248 -18.40 -3.96 13.32
C ARG A 248 -19.87 -3.56 13.49
N HIS A 249 -20.18 -2.28 13.29
CA HIS A 249 -21.55 -1.78 13.38
C HIS A 249 -22.52 -2.55 12.46
N THR A 250 -22.08 -2.87 11.23
CA THR A 250 -22.85 -3.66 10.26
C THR A 250 -23.09 -5.10 10.71
N LEU A 251 -22.10 -5.71 11.36
CA LEU A 251 -22.19 -7.10 11.83
C LEU A 251 -23.00 -7.23 13.12
N ASP A 252 -23.05 -6.18 13.94
CA ASP A 252 -23.82 -6.11 15.18
C ASP A 252 -25.29 -5.81 14.90
N SER A 253 -25.60 -4.86 14.00
CA SER A 253 -26.97 -4.54 13.62
C SER A 253 -27.71 -5.68 12.92
N ALA A 254 -26.97 -6.67 12.37
CA ALA A 254 -27.54 -7.89 11.81
C ALA A 254 -27.93 -8.93 12.88
N THR A 255 -27.69 -8.68 14.17
CA THR A 255 -28.06 -9.59 15.28
C THR A 255 -29.29 -9.16 16.08
N SER A 256 -29.68 -7.90 15.95
CA SER A 256 -30.83 -7.28 16.62
C SER A 256 -32.06 -7.32 15.74
#